data_AF-A0A0K2SHB0-F1
#
_entry.id   AF-A0A0K2SHB0-F1
#
_cell.length_a   1.000
_cell.length_b   1.000
_cell.length_c   1.000
_cell.angle_alpha   90.00
_cell.angle_beta   90.00
_cell.angle_gamma   90.00
#
_symmetry.space_group_name_H-M   'P 1'
#
loop_
_entity.id
_entity.type
_entity.pdbx_description
1 polymer ?
#
loop_
_entity_poly.entity_id
_entity_poly.type
_entity_poly.pdbx_seq_one_letter_code
_entity_poly.pdbx_strand_id
1 'polypeptide(L)'
;MTPVGSLVTAYVSGLALGLTMILPIGPQNLFVLTQGLRAGLRGALLAVVTTGLCDTVLIVSGAAGLSAVLNGLPWLRGVLLAVGVLFLFHLGVATLREPLPVDGRLQGPAPGEGAAARDEPAGRGTPGPLPTGAVVARAIGVSWGNPHAILDTVAILGGLIASQPVASRLPFAAGAVSASWLFFLTLAAAGSIFRARMTPRWMRVTQWISGAVMILFGLGFAVEALRELM
;
A
#
# COMPACT_ATOMS: atom_id res chain seq x y z
N MET A 1 -25.07 30.01 -3.45
CA MET A 1 -25.37 28.69 -2.85
C MET A 1 -25.02 27.64 -3.88
N THR A 2 -24.03 26.79 -3.64
CA THR A 2 -23.74 25.67 -4.55
C THR A 2 -24.86 24.64 -4.46
N PRO A 3 -25.50 24.26 -5.58
CA PRO A 3 -26.59 23.29 -5.54
C PRO A 3 -26.06 21.96 -4.99
N VAL A 4 -26.81 21.30 -4.10
CA VAL A 4 -26.43 20.01 -3.49
C VAL A 4 -26.02 18.97 -4.54
N GLY A 5 -26.66 18.98 -5.72
CA GLY A 5 -26.29 18.15 -6.86
C GLY A 5 -24.81 18.28 -7.27
N SER A 6 -24.27 19.50 -7.24
CA SER A 6 -22.85 19.74 -7.58
C SER A 6 -21.86 19.13 -6.57
N LEU A 7 -22.24 19.06 -5.29
CA LEU A 7 -21.41 18.45 -4.24
C LEU A 7 -21.40 16.92 -4.35
N VAL A 8 -22.56 16.32 -4.65
CA VAL A 8 -22.68 14.87 -4.87
C VAL A 8 -21.89 14.46 -6.12
N THR A 9 -22.00 15.20 -7.22
CA THR A 9 -21.21 14.94 -8.42
C THR A 9 -19.72 15.03 -8.13
N ALA A 10 -19.27 16.06 -7.40
CA ALA A 10 -17.86 16.19 -7.03
C ALA A 10 -17.37 14.98 -6.20
N TYR A 11 -18.15 14.53 -5.23
CA TYR A 11 -17.83 13.33 -4.44
C TYR A 11 -17.72 12.07 -5.31
N VAL A 12 -18.71 11.82 -6.18
CA VAL A 12 -18.73 10.65 -7.06
C VAL A 12 -17.57 10.69 -8.06
N SER A 13 -17.26 11.87 -8.62
CA SER A 13 -16.11 12.05 -9.51
C SER A 13 -14.78 11.78 -8.80
N GLY A 14 -14.62 12.31 -7.57
CA GLY A 14 -13.44 12.04 -6.75
C GLY A 14 -13.28 10.56 -6.40
N LEU A 15 -14.40 9.89 -6.07
CA LEU A 15 -14.44 8.46 -5.83
C LEU A 15 -14.03 7.65 -7.07
N ALA A 16 -14.60 7.98 -8.23
CA ALA A 16 -14.28 7.29 -9.48
C ALA A 16 -12.81 7.47 -9.88
N LEU A 17 -12.30 8.69 -9.83
CA LEU A 17 -10.89 8.98 -10.16
C LEU A 17 -9.92 8.37 -9.16
N GLY A 18 -10.23 8.42 -7.87
CA GLY A 18 -9.45 7.75 -6.83
C GLY A 18 -9.38 6.24 -7.07
N LEU A 19 -10.51 5.60 -7.40
CA LEU A 19 -10.55 4.18 -7.74
C LEU A 19 -9.72 3.87 -8.98
N THR A 20 -9.81 4.68 -10.04
CA THR A 20 -9.00 4.49 -11.26
C THR A 20 -7.50 4.61 -10.99
N MET A 21 -7.09 5.57 -10.16
CA MET A 21 -5.67 5.80 -9.85
C MET A 21 -5.09 4.72 -8.94
N ILE A 22 -5.89 4.12 -8.06
CA ILE A 22 -5.42 3.08 -7.12
C ILE A 22 -5.51 1.65 -7.66
N LEU A 23 -6.32 1.44 -8.72
CA LEU A 23 -6.54 0.13 -9.35
C LEU A 23 -5.27 -0.55 -9.87
N PRO A 24 -4.28 0.15 -10.49
CA PRO A 24 -3.03 -0.47 -10.92
C PRO A 24 -2.35 -1.22 -9.76
N ILE A 25 -2.04 -2.51 -9.95
CA ILE A 25 -1.51 -3.33 -8.86
C ILE A 25 -0.05 -2.97 -8.58
N GLY A 26 0.18 -2.16 -7.55
CA GLY A 26 1.50 -1.80 -7.03
C GLY A 26 1.95 -2.60 -5.80
N PRO A 27 3.15 -2.30 -5.27
CA PRO A 27 3.71 -2.92 -4.06
C PRO A 27 2.80 -2.80 -2.82
N GLN A 28 2.15 -1.64 -2.66
CA GLN A 28 1.22 -1.35 -1.56
C GLN A 28 -0.03 -2.24 -1.62
N ASN A 29 -0.62 -2.37 -2.81
CA ASN A 29 -1.80 -3.22 -3.06
C ASN A 29 -1.49 -4.69 -2.78
N LEU A 30 -0.33 -5.16 -3.23
CA LEU A 30 0.10 -6.53 -3.04
C LEU A 30 0.43 -6.82 -1.57
N PHE A 31 1.03 -5.88 -0.85
CA PHE A 31 1.25 -6.00 0.58
C PHE A 31 -0.07 -6.22 1.34
N VAL A 32 -1.08 -5.37 1.13
CA VAL A 32 -2.40 -5.50 1.80
C VAL A 32 -3.07 -6.84 1.45
N LEU A 33 -3.03 -7.25 0.18
CA LEU A 33 -3.56 -8.54 -0.26
C LEU A 33 -2.85 -9.72 0.43
N THR A 34 -1.52 -9.69 0.52
CA THR A 34 -0.74 -10.75 1.19
C THR A 34 -1.03 -10.81 2.69
N GLN A 35 -1.29 -9.69 3.36
CA GLN A 35 -1.75 -9.69 4.75
C GLN A 35 -3.12 -10.36 4.89
N GLY A 36 -4.05 -10.09 3.96
CA GLY A 36 -5.34 -10.79 3.90
C GLY A 36 -5.18 -12.32 3.76
N LEU A 37 -4.27 -12.74 2.87
CA LEU A 37 -3.97 -14.17 2.64
C LEU A 37 -3.31 -14.85 3.85
N ARG A 38 -2.40 -14.16 4.56
CA ARG A 38 -1.65 -14.73 5.70
C ARG A 38 -2.46 -14.72 7.00
N ALA A 39 -3.01 -13.56 7.36
CA ALA A 39 -3.59 -13.30 8.69
C ALA A 39 -5.12 -13.17 8.68
N GLY A 40 -5.77 -13.31 7.52
CA GLY A 40 -7.21 -13.10 7.36
C GLY A 40 -7.61 -11.63 7.50
N LEU A 41 -8.91 -11.35 7.40
CA LEU A 41 -9.41 -9.97 7.38
C LEU A 41 -8.99 -9.19 8.62
N ARG A 42 -9.19 -9.76 9.83
CA ARG A 42 -8.85 -9.10 11.10
C ARG A 42 -7.36 -8.76 11.21
N GLY A 43 -6.49 -9.67 10.77
CA GLY A 43 -5.04 -9.43 10.77
C GLY A 43 -4.60 -8.42 9.71
N ALA A 44 -5.33 -8.33 8.60
CA ALA A 44 -5.09 -7.36 7.55
C ALA A 44 -5.61 -5.95 7.85
N LEU A 45 -6.54 -5.79 8.81
CA LEU A 45 -7.11 -4.48 9.16
C LEU A 45 -6.03 -3.47 9.56
N LEU A 46 -5.00 -3.90 10.28
CA LEU A 46 -3.90 -3.01 10.65
C LEU A 46 -3.16 -2.50 9.42
N ALA A 47 -2.93 -3.35 8.42
CA ALA A 47 -2.33 -2.95 7.15
C ALA A 47 -3.23 -1.96 6.43
N VAL A 48 -4.54 -2.26 6.31
CA VAL A 48 -5.54 -1.39 5.68
C VAL A 48 -5.59 -0.01 6.34
N VAL A 49 -5.63 0.04 7.67
CA VAL A 49 -5.66 1.31 8.42
C VAL A 49 -4.38 2.09 8.19
N THR A 50 -3.22 1.44 8.28
CA THR A 50 -1.95 2.12 8.13
C THR A 50 -1.78 2.67 6.70
N THR A 51 -2.08 1.87 5.67
CA THR A 51 -1.99 2.31 4.27
C THR A 51 -3.05 3.34 3.93
N GLY A 52 -4.29 3.17 4.41
CA GLY A 52 -5.38 4.13 4.21
C GLY A 52 -5.10 5.49 4.86
N LEU A 53 -4.47 5.50 6.03
CA LEU A 53 -4.00 6.74 6.68
C LEU A 53 -2.88 7.40 5.88
N CYS A 54 -1.91 6.63 5.37
CA CYS A 54 -0.85 7.17 4.52
C CYS A 54 -1.43 7.83 3.26
N ASP A 55 -2.34 7.15 2.56
CA ASP A 55 -3.01 7.70 1.37
C ASP A 55 -3.83 8.95 1.72
N THR A 56 -4.53 8.93 2.85
CA THR A 56 -5.29 10.11 3.32
C THR A 56 -4.37 11.32 3.51
N VAL A 57 -3.19 11.13 4.13
CA VAL A 57 -2.20 12.19 4.32
C VAL A 57 -1.67 12.69 2.97
N LEU A 58 -1.36 11.80 2.03
CA LEU A 58 -0.89 12.17 0.69
C LEU A 58 -1.96 12.95 -0.10
N ILE A 59 -3.21 12.48 -0.09
CA ILE A 59 -4.33 13.16 -0.78
C ILE A 59 -4.55 14.55 -0.18
N VAL A 60 -4.63 14.65 1.15
CA VAL A 60 -4.88 15.92 1.85
C VAL A 60 -3.72 16.89 1.65
N SER A 61 -2.48 16.43 1.72
CA SER A 61 -1.30 17.28 1.47
C SER A 61 -1.23 17.79 0.02
N GLY A 62 -1.53 16.92 -0.95
CA GLY A 62 -1.64 17.30 -2.36
C GLY A 62 -2.71 18.36 -2.60
N ALA A 63 -3.90 18.16 -2.01
CA ALA A 63 -5.01 19.09 -2.06
C ALA A 63 -4.72 20.43 -1.35
N ALA A 64 -3.93 20.40 -0.27
CA ALA A 64 -3.56 21.58 0.51
C ALA A 64 -2.48 22.46 -0.16
N GLY A 65 -1.87 21.99 -1.26
CA GLY A 65 -0.95 22.78 -2.07
C GLY A 65 0.43 22.16 -2.30
N LEU A 66 0.72 20.98 -1.74
CA LEU A 66 1.96 20.26 -2.03
C LEU A 66 2.08 19.90 -3.53
N SER A 67 0.94 19.73 -4.21
CA SER A 67 0.86 19.58 -5.67
C SER A 67 1.54 20.73 -6.42
N ALA A 68 1.35 21.98 -5.99
CA ALA A 68 1.95 23.16 -6.62
C ALA A 68 3.47 23.21 -6.43
N VAL A 69 3.96 22.81 -5.25
CA VAL A 69 5.41 22.75 -4.96
C VAL A 69 6.10 21.69 -5.81
N LEU A 70 5.52 20.48 -5.89
CA LEU A 70 6.07 19.39 -6.71
C LEU A 70 6.10 19.74 -8.20
N ASN A 71 5.05 20.38 -8.71
CA ASN A 71 4.98 20.80 -10.10
C ASN A 71 5.89 22.01 -10.41
N GLY A 72 6.23 22.83 -9.41
CA GLY A 72 7.11 23.98 -9.56
C GLY A 72 8.60 23.67 -9.46
N LEU A 73 8.99 22.51 -8.91
CA LEU A 73 10.38 22.11 -8.68
C LEU A 73 10.69 20.78 -9.39
N PRO A 74 11.07 20.80 -10.68
CA PRO A 74 11.29 19.58 -11.47
C PRO A 74 12.36 18.65 -10.86
N TRP A 75 13.40 19.22 -10.25
CA TRP A 75 14.46 18.45 -9.60
C TRP A 75 13.94 17.61 -8.41
N LEU A 76 12.87 18.04 -7.74
CA LEU A 76 12.29 17.33 -6.60
C LEU A 76 11.67 16.00 -7.04
N ARG A 77 11.06 15.96 -8.23
CA ARG A 77 10.58 14.71 -8.86
C ARG A 77 11.72 13.73 -9.09
N GLY A 78 12.84 14.21 -9.67
CA GLY A 78 14.04 13.39 -9.88
C GLY A 78 14.61 12.81 -8.58
N VAL A 79 14.68 13.61 -7.51
CA VAL A 79 15.14 13.15 -6.18
C VAL A 79 14.20 12.10 -5.59
N LEU A 80 12.88 12.32 -5.66
CA LEU A 80 11.89 11.35 -5.17
C LEU A 80 12.02 10.01 -5.91
N LEU A 81 12.16 10.04 -7.23
CA LEU A 81 12.36 8.84 -8.04
C LEU A 81 13.64 8.11 -7.63
N ALA A 82 14.77 8.81 -7.50
CA ALA A 82 16.05 8.22 -7.10
C ALA A 82 15.98 7.54 -5.71
N VAL A 83 15.35 8.18 -4.73
CA VAL A 83 15.13 7.60 -3.39
C VAL A 83 14.24 6.37 -3.46
N GLY A 84 13.17 6.42 -4.25
CA GLY A 84 12.24 5.31 -4.43
C GLY A 84 12.86 4.08 -5.09
N VAL A 85 13.77 4.27 -6.04
CA VAL A 85 14.55 3.18 -6.65
C VAL A 85 15.29 2.40 -5.56
N LEU A 86 16.09 3.10 -4.74
CA LEU A 86 16.86 2.49 -3.66
C LEU A 86 15.95 1.73 -2.67
N PHE A 87 14.83 2.34 -2.30
CA PHE A 87 13.87 1.75 -1.38
C PHE A 87 13.22 0.47 -1.95
N LEU A 88 12.73 0.52 -3.20
CA LEU A 88 12.06 -0.62 -3.84
C LEU A 88 13.01 -1.79 -4.07
N PHE A 89 14.25 -1.53 -4.47
CA PHE A 89 15.27 -2.58 -4.58
C PHE A 89 15.55 -3.23 -3.22
N HIS A 90 15.73 -2.42 -2.17
CA HIS A 90 15.93 -2.93 -0.82
C HIS A 90 14.77 -3.81 -0.37
N LEU A 91 13.53 -3.33 -0.51
CA LEU A 91 12.35 -4.04 -0.05
C LEU A 91 12.03 -5.27 -0.92
N GLY A 92 12.31 -5.21 -2.22
CA GLY A 92 12.15 -6.34 -3.14
C GLY A 92 13.09 -7.48 -2.78
N VAL A 93 14.38 -7.17 -2.58
CA VAL A 93 15.38 -8.14 -2.12
C VAL A 93 15.04 -8.68 -0.73
N ALA A 94 14.63 -7.83 0.21
CA ALA A 94 14.22 -8.25 1.55
C ALA A 94 13.02 -9.21 1.51
N THR A 95 12.05 -8.95 0.63
CA THR A 95 10.87 -9.81 0.45
C THR A 95 11.23 -11.16 -0.15
N LEU A 96 12.16 -11.21 -1.11
CA LEU A 96 12.63 -12.47 -1.72
C LEU A 96 13.48 -13.33 -0.77
N ARG A 97 14.12 -12.71 0.22
CA ARG A 97 14.95 -13.39 1.23
C ARG A 97 14.16 -13.88 2.44
N GLU A 98 12.87 -13.56 2.53
CA GLU A 98 12.01 -13.95 3.67
C GLU A 98 11.85 -15.49 3.71
N PRO A 99 12.29 -16.18 4.79
CA PRO A 99 12.16 -17.63 4.89
C PRO A 99 10.69 -18.06 4.88
N LEU A 100 10.34 -19.05 4.06
CA LEU A 100 8.98 -19.58 4.01
C LEU A 100 8.71 -20.59 5.14
N PRO A 101 7.43 -20.72 5.58
CA PRO A 101 6.99 -21.86 6.37
C PRO A 101 7.16 -23.14 5.55
N VAL A 102 8.21 -23.89 5.86
CA VAL A 102 8.35 -25.29 5.44
C VAL A 102 7.64 -26.08 6.51
N ASP A 103 6.35 -26.31 6.29
CA ASP A 103 5.54 -27.47 6.74
C ASP A 103 4.07 -27.07 6.82
N GLY A 104 3.20 -27.88 6.22
CA GLY A 104 1.79 -27.62 5.97
C GLY A 104 0.87 -27.53 7.20
N ARG A 105 1.33 -27.01 8.34
CA ARG A 105 0.51 -26.75 9.52
C ARG A 105 0.14 -25.26 9.61
N LEU A 106 -0.87 -24.88 8.84
CA LEU A 106 -1.57 -23.59 8.96
C LEU A 106 -2.64 -23.62 10.09
N GLN A 107 -2.42 -24.39 11.14
CA GLN A 107 -3.25 -24.40 12.35
C GLN A 107 -2.36 -24.02 13.52
N GLY A 108 -2.51 -22.77 13.97
CA GLY A 108 -2.00 -22.37 15.27
C GLY A 108 -2.71 -23.17 16.37
N PRO A 109 -2.13 -23.23 17.59
CA PRO A 109 -2.76 -23.93 18.70
C PRO A 109 -4.14 -23.32 18.98
N ALA A 110 -5.11 -24.17 19.32
CA ALA A 110 -6.41 -23.72 19.78
C ALA A 110 -6.26 -22.76 20.98
N PRO A 111 -7.13 -21.74 21.12
CA PRO A 111 -7.04 -20.82 22.24
C PRO A 111 -7.51 -21.54 23.51
N GLY A 112 -6.54 -22.00 24.30
CA GLY A 112 -6.80 -22.53 25.63
C GLY A 112 -5.95 -23.74 25.95
N GLU A 113 -4.68 -23.54 26.28
CA GLU A 113 -3.95 -24.45 27.18
C GLU A 113 -2.69 -23.76 27.74
N GLY A 114 -2.81 -23.33 29.00
CA GLY A 114 -1.80 -23.53 30.03
C GLY A 114 -0.45 -22.84 29.87
N ALA A 115 -0.25 -21.78 30.66
CA ALA A 115 1.05 -21.34 31.10
C ALA A 115 1.86 -22.48 31.77
N ALA A 116 3.08 -22.73 31.28
CA ALA A 116 4.20 -23.24 32.08
C ALA A 116 5.50 -23.04 31.29
N ALA A 117 6.45 -22.34 31.91
CA ALA A 117 7.79 -22.12 31.40
C ALA A 117 8.54 -23.44 31.18
N ARG A 118 9.38 -23.49 30.13
CA ARG A 118 10.62 -24.29 30.10
C ARG A 118 11.58 -23.75 29.06
N ASP A 119 12.77 -23.42 29.53
CA ASP A 119 13.99 -23.17 28.76
C ASP A 119 14.34 -24.40 27.91
N GLU A 120 14.31 -24.25 26.59
CA GLU A 120 14.90 -25.16 25.61
C GLU A 120 15.58 -24.30 24.52
N PRO A 121 16.80 -24.63 24.06
CA PRO A 121 17.51 -23.89 23.00
C PRO A 121 16.87 -24.23 21.65
N ALA A 122 15.71 -23.62 21.38
CA ALA A 122 14.80 -24.03 20.31
C ALA A 122 15.18 -23.42 18.96
N GLY A 123 15.46 -24.31 18.01
CA GLY A 123 15.67 -24.01 16.60
C GLY A 123 14.52 -23.22 15.96
N ARG A 124 14.92 -22.42 14.97
CA ARG A 124 14.13 -21.63 14.01
C ARG A 124 12.67 -22.09 13.85
N GLY A 125 11.82 -21.59 14.75
CA GLY A 125 10.36 -21.69 14.65
C GLY A 125 9.81 -20.82 13.52
N THR A 126 8.75 -21.32 12.91
CA THR A 126 7.89 -20.74 11.87
C THR A 126 7.69 -19.21 12.01
N PRO A 127 7.73 -18.39 10.94
CA PRO A 127 7.28 -17.02 11.06
C PRO A 127 5.75 -17.04 11.28
N GLY A 128 5.32 -16.69 12.49
CA GLY A 128 3.93 -16.37 12.77
C GLY A 128 3.45 -15.15 11.96
N PRO A 129 2.23 -14.64 12.24
CA PRO A 129 1.81 -13.34 11.74
C PRO A 129 2.92 -12.31 11.99
N LEU A 130 3.17 -11.42 11.02
CA LEU A 130 4.16 -10.36 11.22
C LEU A 130 3.83 -9.63 12.53
N PRO A 131 4.83 -9.34 13.38
CA PRO A 131 4.58 -8.54 14.57
C PRO A 131 3.99 -7.19 14.13
N THR A 132 3.06 -6.66 14.93
CA THR A 132 2.32 -5.42 14.65
C THR A 132 3.23 -4.29 14.14
N GLY A 133 4.40 -4.10 14.77
CA GLY A 133 5.38 -3.11 14.35
C GLY A 133 5.95 -3.33 12.95
N ALA A 134 6.17 -4.58 12.54
CA ALA A 134 6.66 -4.89 11.19
C ALA A 134 5.59 -4.68 10.12
N VAL A 135 4.30 -4.91 10.43
CA VAL A 135 3.18 -4.59 9.54
C VAL A 135 3.11 -3.09 9.29
N VAL A 136 3.17 -2.28 10.36
CA VAL A 136 3.14 -0.81 10.27
C VAL A 136 4.35 -0.27 9.51
N ALA A 137 5.56 -0.71 9.87
CA ALA A 137 6.79 -0.26 9.21
C ALA A 137 6.78 -0.61 7.72
N ARG A 138 6.33 -1.82 7.36
CA ARG A 138 6.24 -2.23 5.96
C ARG A 138 5.15 -1.46 5.22
N ALA A 139 3.99 -1.21 5.82
CA ALA A 139 2.92 -0.40 5.25
C ALA A 139 3.38 1.03 4.95
N ILE A 140 4.00 1.70 5.94
CA ILE A 140 4.56 3.05 5.77
C ILE A 140 5.64 3.02 4.68
N GLY A 141 6.53 2.03 4.73
CA GLY A 141 7.57 1.85 3.73
C GLY A 141 7.02 1.73 2.31
N VAL A 142 6.05 0.85 2.06
CA VAL A 142 5.50 0.68 0.71
C VAL A 142 4.67 1.88 0.24
N SER A 143 4.05 2.65 1.14
CA SER A 143 3.29 3.84 0.79
C SER A 143 4.20 5.05 0.50
N TRP A 144 5.15 5.34 1.38
CA TRP A 144 6.01 6.54 1.27
C TRP A 144 7.28 6.30 0.45
N GLY A 145 7.74 5.06 0.38
CA GLY A 145 8.89 4.68 -0.44
C GLY A 145 8.54 4.47 -1.91
N ASN A 146 7.27 4.59 -2.30
CA ASN A 146 6.81 4.50 -3.68
C ASN A 146 6.63 5.92 -4.28
N PRO A 147 7.64 6.48 -4.97
CA PRO A 147 7.58 7.84 -5.51
C PRO A 147 6.47 8.00 -6.54
N HIS A 148 6.10 6.95 -7.27
CA HIS A 148 4.98 7.01 -8.22
C HIS A 148 3.65 7.18 -7.50
N ALA A 149 3.44 6.48 -6.38
CA ALA A 149 2.24 6.71 -5.56
C ALA A 149 2.21 8.14 -5.02
N ILE A 150 3.35 8.69 -4.61
CA ILE A 150 3.44 10.09 -4.19
C ILE A 150 3.13 11.04 -5.36
N LEU A 151 3.70 10.83 -6.55
CA LEU A 151 3.47 11.68 -7.71
C LEU A 151 2.02 11.62 -8.20
N ASP A 152 1.44 10.42 -8.29
CA ASP A 152 0.04 10.24 -8.69
C ASP A 152 -0.92 10.87 -7.68
N THR A 153 -0.66 10.68 -6.39
CA THR A 153 -1.58 11.11 -5.33
C THR A 153 -1.42 12.59 -5.04
N VAL A 154 -0.19 13.06 -4.87
CA VAL A 154 0.10 14.43 -4.47
C VAL A 154 0.10 15.37 -5.66
N ALA A 155 0.80 15.03 -6.76
CA ALA A 155 0.92 15.94 -7.89
C ALA A 155 -0.31 15.89 -8.81
N ILE A 156 -0.73 14.70 -9.24
CA ILE A 156 -1.85 14.55 -10.18
C ILE A 156 -3.19 14.72 -9.46
N LEU A 157 -3.53 13.82 -8.54
CA LEU A 157 -4.81 13.84 -7.84
C LEU A 157 -4.97 15.09 -6.95
N GLY A 158 -3.91 15.51 -6.25
CA GLY A 158 -3.89 16.78 -5.53
C GLY A 158 -4.11 18.00 -6.43
N GLY A 159 -3.51 18.02 -7.62
CA GLY A 159 -3.74 19.05 -8.63
C GLY A 159 -5.18 19.05 -9.17
N LEU A 160 -5.75 17.87 -9.40
CA LEU A 160 -7.15 17.71 -9.81
C LEU A 160 -8.14 18.17 -8.72
N ILE A 161 -7.82 17.96 -7.45
CA ILE A 161 -8.60 18.51 -6.32
C ILE A 161 -8.48 20.03 -6.30
N ALA A 162 -7.28 20.59 -6.46
CA ALA A 162 -7.05 22.03 -6.44
C ALA A 162 -7.74 22.75 -7.62
N SER A 163 -7.89 22.10 -8.77
CA SER A 163 -8.59 22.65 -9.94
C SER A 163 -10.11 22.66 -9.80
N GLN A 164 -10.68 21.95 -8.82
CA GLN A 164 -12.11 22.03 -8.53
C GLN A 164 -12.49 23.41 -7.96
N PRO A 165 -13.74 23.86 -8.20
CA PRO A 165 -14.32 24.98 -7.48
C PRO A 165 -14.16 24.81 -5.97
N VAL A 166 -13.86 25.89 -5.24
CA VAL A 166 -13.52 25.86 -3.79
C VAL A 166 -14.54 25.05 -2.97
N ALA A 167 -15.83 25.23 -3.24
CA ALA A 167 -16.91 24.51 -2.57
C ALA A 167 -16.94 23.00 -2.85
N SER A 168 -16.39 22.56 -3.98
CA SER A 168 -16.37 21.16 -4.43
C SER A 168 -15.08 20.41 -4.07
N ARG A 169 -14.02 21.11 -3.63
CA ARG A 169 -12.72 20.51 -3.30
C ARG A 169 -12.82 19.46 -2.19
N LEU A 170 -13.51 19.80 -1.10
CA LEU A 170 -13.70 18.89 0.03
C LEU A 170 -14.49 17.63 -0.34
N PRO A 171 -15.69 17.70 -0.96
CA PRO A 171 -16.41 16.50 -1.33
C PRO A 171 -15.65 15.65 -2.35
N PHE A 172 -14.94 16.27 -3.30
CA PHE A 172 -14.09 15.53 -4.24
C PHE A 172 -12.96 14.79 -3.51
N ALA A 173 -12.22 15.47 -2.64
CA ALA A 173 -11.15 14.85 -1.84
C ALA A 173 -11.70 13.74 -0.93
N ALA A 174 -12.86 13.95 -0.31
CA ALA A 174 -13.53 12.92 0.48
C ALA A 174 -13.90 11.70 -0.35
N GLY A 175 -14.36 11.89 -1.60
CA GLY A 175 -14.59 10.80 -2.54
C GLY A 175 -13.32 10.00 -2.83
N ALA A 176 -12.21 10.70 -3.11
CA ALA A 176 -10.93 10.06 -3.38
C ALA A 176 -10.36 9.32 -2.16
N VAL A 177 -10.52 9.86 -0.95
CA VAL A 177 -10.17 9.16 0.29
C VAL A 177 -11.05 7.93 0.48
N SER A 178 -12.37 8.04 0.33
CA SER A 178 -13.27 6.88 0.39
C SER A 178 -12.88 5.78 -0.58
N ALA A 179 -12.43 6.13 -1.79
CA ALA A 179 -11.95 5.16 -2.77
C ALA A 179 -10.78 4.33 -2.24
N SER A 180 -9.78 4.95 -1.60
CA SER A 180 -8.60 4.23 -1.10
C SER A 180 -8.98 3.25 0.01
N TRP A 181 -9.80 3.69 0.96
CA TRP A 181 -10.28 2.85 2.05
C TRP A 181 -11.11 1.65 1.56
N LEU A 182 -12.07 1.91 0.65
CA LEU A 182 -12.88 0.84 0.06
C LEU A 182 -12.03 -0.15 -0.72
N PHE A 183 -11.04 0.33 -1.47
CA PHE A 183 -10.16 -0.52 -2.26
C PHE A 183 -9.27 -1.41 -1.38
N PHE A 184 -8.61 -0.85 -0.35
CA PHE A 184 -7.78 -1.65 0.56
C PHE A 184 -8.59 -2.67 1.36
N LEU A 185 -9.80 -2.29 1.82
CA LEU A 185 -10.72 -3.24 2.45
C LEU A 185 -11.10 -4.37 1.50
N THR A 186 -11.35 -4.05 0.23
CA THR A 186 -11.67 -5.05 -0.81
C THR A 186 -10.49 -6.00 -1.04
N LEU A 187 -9.26 -5.50 -1.12
CA LEU A 187 -8.06 -6.33 -1.24
C LEU A 187 -7.84 -7.23 -0.03
N ALA A 188 -8.00 -6.69 1.19
CA ALA A 188 -7.86 -7.46 2.42
C ALA A 188 -8.94 -8.55 2.53
N ALA A 189 -10.19 -8.22 2.17
CA ALA A 189 -11.30 -9.18 2.13
C ALA A 189 -11.07 -10.26 1.08
N ALA A 190 -10.67 -9.89 -0.14
CA ALA A 190 -10.31 -10.84 -1.19
C ALA A 190 -9.22 -11.81 -0.69
N GLY A 191 -8.12 -11.29 -0.16
CA GLY A 191 -7.06 -12.13 0.42
C GLY A 191 -7.57 -13.06 1.51
N SER A 192 -8.42 -12.56 2.41
CA SER A 192 -9.00 -13.36 3.49
C SER A 192 -9.91 -14.49 2.98
N ILE A 193 -10.67 -14.27 1.90
CA ILE A 193 -11.54 -15.27 1.30
C ILE A 193 -10.71 -16.38 0.64
N PHE A 194 -9.62 -16.01 -0.04
CA PHE A 194 -8.75 -16.96 -0.71
C PHE A 194 -7.76 -17.69 0.23
N ARG A 195 -7.69 -17.29 1.51
CA ARG A 195 -6.81 -17.90 2.53
C ARG A 195 -6.99 -19.41 2.65
N ALA A 196 -8.23 -19.92 2.63
CA ALA A 196 -8.51 -21.36 2.75
C ALA A 196 -7.96 -22.19 1.57
N ARG A 197 -7.67 -21.55 0.44
CA ARG A 197 -7.07 -22.19 -0.75
C ARG A 197 -5.55 -22.03 -0.81
N MET A 198 -4.92 -21.32 0.13
CA MET A 198 -3.48 -21.07 0.10
C MET A 198 -2.67 -22.25 0.62
N THR A 199 -1.96 -22.90 -0.29
CA THR A 199 -0.92 -23.88 0.04
C THR A 199 0.44 -23.19 0.24
N PRO A 200 1.45 -23.83 0.87
CA PRO A 200 2.79 -23.28 0.99
C PRO A 200 3.44 -22.93 -0.37
N ARG A 201 3.07 -23.65 -1.44
CA ARG A 201 3.49 -23.34 -2.82
C ARG A 201 2.89 -22.00 -3.28
N TRP A 202 1.60 -21.77 -3.06
CA TRP A 202 0.96 -20.51 -3.41
C TRP A 202 1.49 -19.33 -2.61
N MET A 203 1.83 -19.53 -1.33
CA MET A 203 2.48 -18.49 -0.52
C MET A 203 3.88 -18.13 -1.06
N ARG A 204 4.61 -19.12 -1.60
CA ARG A 204 5.90 -18.89 -2.27
C ARG A 204 5.71 -18.09 -3.56
N VAL A 205 4.72 -18.46 -4.36
CA VAL A 205 4.39 -17.75 -5.61
C VAL A 205 4.03 -16.30 -5.32
N THR A 206 3.21 -16.01 -4.31
CA THR A 206 2.84 -14.62 -3.97
C THR A 206 4.02 -13.80 -3.46
N GLN A 207 4.92 -14.38 -2.65
CA GLN A 207 6.16 -13.72 -2.23
C GLN A 207 7.10 -13.43 -3.41
N TRP A 208 7.28 -14.40 -4.30
CA TRP A 208 8.10 -14.25 -5.50
C TRP A 208 7.55 -13.21 -6.45
N ILE A 209 6.25 -13.26 -6.74
CA ILE A 209 5.57 -12.25 -7.55
C ILE A 209 5.73 -10.88 -6.89
N SER A 210 5.59 -10.78 -5.57
CA SER A 210 5.76 -9.51 -4.86
C SER A 210 7.16 -8.94 -4.98
N GLY A 211 8.18 -9.73 -4.67
CA GLY A 211 9.56 -9.30 -4.81
C GLY A 211 9.93 -8.95 -6.25
N ALA A 212 9.48 -9.75 -7.23
CA ALA A 212 9.72 -9.52 -8.64
C ALA A 212 9.03 -8.24 -9.15
N VAL A 213 7.75 -8.04 -8.84
CA VAL A 213 7.00 -6.83 -9.19
C VAL A 213 7.69 -5.59 -8.62
N MET A 214 8.15 -5.64 -7.38
CA MET A 214 8.85 -4.50 -6.75
C MET A 214 10.19 -4.18 -7.42
N ILE A 215 10.95 -5.20 -7.82
CA ILE A 215 12.19 -5.02 -8.58
C ILE A 215 11.90 -4.44 -9.96
N LEU A 216 10.85 -4.92 -10.64
CA LEU A 216 10.43 -4.41 -11.95
C LEU A 216 10.02 -2.94 -11.89
N PHE A 217 9.23 -2.54 -10.87
CA PHE A 217 8.90 -1.14 -10.63
C PHE A 217 10.17 -0.31 -10.31
N GLY A 218 11.08 -0.84 -9.48
CA GLY A 218 12.35 -0.18 -9.19
C GLY A 218 13.21 0.06 -10.43
N LEU A 219 13.27 -0.91 -11.35
CA LEU A 219 13.95 -0.76 -12.64
C LEU A 219 13.26 0.28 -13.52
N GLY A 220 11.93 0.27 -13.60
CA GLY A 220 11.16 1.29 -14.32
C GLY A 220 11.45 2.70 -13.82
N PHE A 221 11.49 2.88 -12.49
CA PHE A 221 11.82 4.17 -11.88
C PHE A 221 13.26 4.60 -12.12
N ALA A 222 14.20 3.65 -12.20
CA ALA A 222 15.59 3.96 -12.55
C ALA A 222 15.69 4.51 -13.97
N VAL A 223 14.93 3.92 -14.92
CA VAL A 223 14.86 4.42 -16.30
C VAL A 223 14.22 5.80 -16.36
N GLU A 224 13.12 6.03 -15.64
CA GLU A 224 12.45 7.34 -15.55
C GLU A 224 13.41 8.41 -14.98
N ALA A 225 14.11 8.09 -13.89
CA ALA A 225 15.08 8.99 -13.26
C ALA A 225 16.25 9.33 -14.18
N LEU A 226 16.75 8.36 -14.96
CA LEU A 226 17.80 8.59 -15.97
C LEU A 226 17.32 9.52 -17.09
N ARG A 227 16.06 9.38 -17.54
CA ARG A 227 15.47 10.26 -18.56
C ARG A 227 15.30 11.70 -18.10
N GLU A 228 14.99 11.90 -16.82
CA GLU A 228 14.89 13.25 -16.23
C GLU A 228 16.25 13.93 -16.04
N LEU A 229 17.35 13.16 -16.02
CA LEU A 229 18.72 13.65 -15.83
C LEU A 229 19.45 13.96 -17.15
N MET A 230 18.94 13.48 -18.29
CA MET A 230 19.52 13.66 -19.63
C MET A 230 18.81 14.76 -20.41
#